data_AF-A0A6P7TQJ3-F1
#
_entry.id   AF-A0A6P7TQJ3-F1
#
_cell.length_a   1.000
_cell.length_b   1.000
_cell.length_c   1.000
_cell.angle_alpha   90.00
_cell.angle_beta   90.00
_cell.angle_gamma   90.00
#
_symmetry.space_group_name_H-M   'P 1'
#
loop_
_entity.id
_entity.type
_entity.pdbx_description
1 polymer ?
#
loop_
_entity_poly.entity_id
_entity_poly.type
_entity_poly.pdbx_seq_one_letter_code
_entity_poly.pdbx_strand_id
1 'polypeptide(L)'
;MVFGVFPCDVLFVIANFIIQSQAFEERKVGWTSWYPWRPCSNECGQGVQHRFRWCNNGTRETCIGTRVDVRPCGTKHCHNNFAKLKELSVFIWINSCLGFLCLCGLTVLSVTTLKLWQKRPLTRMRIVQS
;
A
#
# COMPACT_ATOMS: atom_id res chain seq x y z
N MET A 1 -73.66 -10.80 -15.85
CA MET A 1 -73.04 -9.55 -16.38
C MET A 1 -73.10 -8.56 -15.22
N VAL A 2 -72.04 -8.02 -14.65
CA VAL A 2 -70.68 -7.73 -15.11
C VAL A 2 -69.72 -7.97 -13.93
N PHE A 3 -68.53 -8.48 -14.23
CA PHE A 3 -67.42 -8.76 -13.31
C PHE A 3 -66.85 -7.45 -12.74
N GLY A 4 -66.95 -7.25 -11.42
CA GLY A 4 -66.29 -6.16 -10.70
C GLY A 4 -65.14 -6.73 -9.89
N VAL A 5 -63.93 -6.46 -10.36
CA VAL A 5 -62.64 -6.90 -9.81
C VAL A 5 -62.55 -6.56 -8.31
N PHE A 6 -62.42 -7.59 -7.46
CA PHE A 6 -61.91 -7.45 -6.10
C PHE A 6 -60.52 -6.79 -6.15
N PRO A 7 -60.12 -6.07 -5.09
CA PRO A 7 -58.83 -6.50 -4.55
C PRO A 7 -58.70 -6.45 -3.03
N CYS A 8 -58.02 -7.49 -2.54
CA CYS A 8 -57.43 -7.64 -1.22
C CYS A 8 -56.27 -6.65 -0.94
N ASP A 9 -56.18 -5.51 -1.64
CA ASP A 9 -55.00 -4.62 -1.61
C ASP A 9 -55.07 -3.53 -0.55
N VAL A 10 -56.24 -3.27 0.03
CA VAL A 10 -56.39 -2.22 1.06
C VAL A 10 -55.74 -2.67 2.37
N LEU A 11 -55.84 -3.95 2.75
CA LEU A 11 -55.15 -4.51 3.92
C LEU A 11 -53.63 -4.55 3.73
N PHE A 12 -53.13 -4.75 2.51
CA PHE A 12 -51.69 -4.74 2.24
C PHE A 12 -51.12 -3.32 2.26
N VAL A 13 -51.84 -2.31 1.76
CA VAL A 13 -51.43 -0.90 1.85
C VAL A 13 -51.48 -0.41 3.30
N ILE A 14 -52.53 -0.71 4.07
CA ILE A 14 -52.61 -0.34 5.49
C ILE A 14 -51.57 -1.10 6.31
N ALA A 15 -51.31 -2.38 6.02
CA ALA A 15 -50.22 -3.12 6.65
C ALA A 15 -48.86 -2.50 6.30
N ASN A 16 -48.60 -2.11 5.05
CA ASN A 16 -47.37 -1.42 4.68
C ASN A 16 -47.28 -0.01 5.28
N PHE A 17 -48.39 0.73 5.44
CA PHE A 17 -48.43 2.06 6.07
C PHE A 17 -48.23 1.98 7.59
N ILE A 18 -48.75 0.93 8.23
CA ILE A 18 -48.49 0.62 9.65
C ILE A 18 -47.05 0.10 9.84
N ILE A 19 -46.50 -0.66 8.88
CA ILE A 19 -45.10 -1.15 8.90
C ILE A 19 -44.10 -0.02 8.58
N GLN A 20 -44.56 1.10 8.01
CA GLN A 20 -43.75 2.29 7.75
C GLN A 20 -43.87 3.35 8.85
N SER A 21 -44.49 3.01 10.00
CA SER A 21 -44.26 3.77 11.22
C SER A 21 -42.79 3.56 11.58
N GLN A 22 -41.97 4.57 11.34
CA GLN A 22 -40.69 4.75 12.02
C GLN A 22 -40.89 4.27 13.45
N ALA A 23 -40.04 3.35 13.91
CA ALA A 23 -40.03 2.91 15.30
C ALA A 23 -40.22 4.16 16.16
N PHE A 24 -41.38 4.25 16.84
CA PHE A 24 -41.58 5.27 17.85
C PHE A 24 -40.66 4.85 18.98
N GLU A 25 -39.40 5.30 18.88
CA GLU A 25 -38.36 5.06 19.86
C GLU A 25 -38.93 5.57 21.18
N GLU A 26 -39.27 4.64 22.07
CA GLU A 26 -39.57 4.96 23.46
C GLU A 26 -38.49 5.95 23.93
N ARG A 27 -38.88 7.04 24.59
CA ARG A 27 -37.99 8.10 25.05
C ARG A 27 -37.05 7.56 26.16
N LYS A 28 -36.15 6.66 25.79
CA LYS A 28 -35.14 6.05 26.65
C LYS A 28 -33.91 6.95 26.61
N VAL A 29 -33.51 7.40 27.78
CA VAL A 29 -32.26 8.11 27.97
C VAL A 29 -31.13 7.10 27.78
N GLY A 30 -30.31 7.30 26.76
CA GLY A 30 -29.28 6.31 26.42
C GLY A 30 -28.51 6.65 25.17
N TRP A 31 -27.47 5.86 24.92
CA TRP A 31 -26.70 5.94 23.69
C TRP A 31 -27.56 5.51 22.50
N THR A 32 -27.52 6.30 21.43
CA THR A 32 -28.03 5.88 20.12
C THR A 32 -27.23 4.68 19.61
N SER A 33 -27.77 4.04 18.56
CA SER A 33 -26.97 3.12 17.76
C SER A 33 -25.68 3.80 17.28
N TRP A 34 -24.63 2.99 17.17
CA TRP A 34 -23.36 3.44 16.61
C TRP A 34 -23.54 3.78 15.14
N TYR A 35 -22.98 4.92 14.73
CA TYR A 35 -22.79 5.23 13.32
C TYR A 35 -21.85 4.20 12.69
N PRO A 36 -21.95 3.99 11.36
CA PRO A 36 -21.01 3.15 10.64
C PRO A 36 -19.57 3.63 10.84
N TRP A 37 -18.63 2.68 10.79
CA TRP A 37 -17.21 2.99 10.86
C TRP A 37 -16.81 3.88 9.69
N ARG A 38 -16.05 4.94 9.99
CA ARG A 38 -15.39 5.73 8.96
C ARG A 38 -14.34 4.88 8.23
N PRO A 39 -14.00 5.24 6.98
CA PRO A 39 -12.89 4.62 6.27
C PRO A 39 -11.60 4.66 7.11
N CYS A 40 -10.72 3.69 6.86
CA CYS A 40 -9.43 3.62 7.53
C CYS A 40 -8.60 4.86 7.21
N SER A 41 -7.86 5.38 8.20
CA SER A 41 -6.99 6.55 8.01
C SER A 41 -5.97 6.34 6.89
N ASN A 42 -5.53 5.10 6.71
CA ASN A 42 -4.53 4.71 5.72
C ASN A 42 -5.12 3.64 4.79
N GLU A 43 -4.85 3.77 3.49
CA GLU A 43 -5.26 2.79 2.48
C GLU A 43 -4.38 1.52 2.49
N CYS A 44 -3.15 1.63 3.03
CA CYS A 44 -2.21 0.52 3.19
C CYS A 44 -1.52 0.60 4.56
N GLY A 45 -1.04 -0.55 5.06
CA GLY A 45 -0.33 -0.62 6.33
C GLY A 45 -1.24 -0.42 7.55
N GLN A 46 -0.66 -0.09 8.70
CA GLN A 46 -1.40 0.14 9.94
C GLN A 46 -2.06 1.52 9.92
N GLY A 47 -3.34 1.57 10.26
CA GLY A 47 -4.15 2.78 10.40
C GLY A 47 -5.21 2.64 11.50
N VAL A 48 -6.09 3.62 11.61
CA VAL A 48 -7.19 3.63 12.59
C VAL A 48 -8.52 4.02 11.95
N GLN A 49 -9.61 3.48 12.49
CA GLN A 49 -10.98 3.87 12.13
C GLN A 49 -11.67 4.47 13.34
N HIS A 50 -12.57 5.40 13.08
CA HIS A 50 -13.39 6.02 14.11
C HIS A 50 -14.86 5.76 13.84
N ARG A 51 -15.63 5.57 14.91
CA ARG A 51 -17.10 5.63 14.86
C ARG A 51 -17.62 6.50 16.00
N PHE A 52 -18.85 6.97 15.83
CA PHE A 52 -19.49 7.93 16.73
C PHE A 52 -20.86 7.40 17.13
N ARG A 53 -21.36 7.84 18.28
CA ARG A 53 -22.74 7.67 18.74
C ARG A 53 -23.17 8.93 19.45
N TRP A 54 -24.47 9.15 19.63
CA TRP A 54 -24.99 10.33 20.32
C TRP A 54 -25.77 9.89 21.56
N CYS A 55 -25.86 10.78 22.54
CA CYS A 55 -26.70 10.54 23.71
C CYS A 55 -28.09 11.08 23.39
N ASN A 56 -29.09 10.22 23.32
CA ASN A 56 -30.47 10.66 23.09
C ASN A 56 -31.13 11.04 24.42
N ASN A 57 -31.86 12.15 24.40
CA ASN A 57 -32.70 12.62 25.50
C ASN A 57 -32.01 12.73 26.88
N GLY A 58 -30.70 13.00 26.92
CA GLY A 58 -29.91 13.09 28.15
C GLY A 58 -28.72 14.04 28.05
N THR A 59 -28.13 14.37 29.20
CA THR A 59 -26.87 15.12 29.31
C THR A 59 -25.67 14.16 29.20
N ARG A 60 -24.44 14.70 29.14
CA ARG A 60 -23.22 13.86 29.04
C ARG A 60 -23.06 12.90 30.22
N GLU A 61 -23.65 13.22 31.38
CA GLU A 61 -23.55 12.45 32.62
C GLU A 61 -24.53 11.27 32.67
N THR A 62 -25.67 11.36 31.97
CA THR A 62 -26.65 10.27 31.92
C THR A 62 -26.23 9.12 31.00
N CYS A 63 -25.38 9.41 30.01
CA CYS A 63 -24.87 8.41 29.08
C CYS A 63 -23.47 7.95 29.51
N ILE A 64 -23.40 6.88 30.29
CA ILE A 64 -22.13 6.31 30.79
C ILE A 64 -21.32 5.75 29.61
N GLY A 65 -20.07 6.21 29.47
CA GLY A 65 -19.11 5.72 28.46
C GLY A 65 -18.69 6.79 27.44
N THR A 66 -17.98 6.37 26.39
CA THR A 66 -17.43 7.29 25.39
C THR A 66 -18.37 7.55 24.22
N ARG A 67 -18.34 8.77 23.68
CA ARG A 67 -19.04 9.16 22.44
C ARG A 67 -18.38 8.61 21.19
N VAL A 68 -17.06 8.42 21.26
CA VAL A 68 -16.19 8.04 20.15
C VAL A 68 -15.55 6.71 20.47
N ASP A 69 -15.46 5.86 19.47
CA ASP A 69 -14.75 4.59 19.54
C ASP A 69 -13.73 4.52 18.40
N VAL A 70 -12.58 3.92 18.71
CA VAL A 70 -11.40 3.89 17.85
C VAL A 70 -10.90 2.45 17.79
N ARG A 71 -10.67 1.95 16.58
CA ARG A 71 -10.09 0.62 16.39
C ARG A 71 -8.95 0.64 15.38
N PRO A 72 -7.95 -0.24 15.54
CA PRO A 72 -6.94 -0.44 14.52
C PRO A 72 -7.58 -1.01 13.26
N CYS A 73 -7.08 -0.54 12.11
CA CYS A 73 -7.35 -1.11 10.80
C CYS A 73 -6.06 -1.18 10.01
N GLY A 74 -6.04 -1.98 8.95
CA GLY A 74 -4.87 -2.07 8.11
C GLY A 74 -4.77 -3.40 7.40
N THR A 75 -4.21 -3.35 6.21
CA THR A 75 -3.88 -4.53 5.41
C THR A 75 -2.36 -4.69 5.35
N LYS A 76 -1.89 -5.81 4.78
CA LYS A 76 -0.46 -6.16 4.69
C LYS A 76 0.35 -5.01 4.08
N HIS A 77 1.63 -4.99 4.45
CA HIS A 77 2.64 -3.96 4.15
C HIS A 77 2.36 -3.08 2.92
N CYS A 78 2.41 -1.76 3.12
CA CYS A 78 2.52 -0.82 2.01
C CYS A 78 3.72 -1.20 1.15
N HIS A 79 3.49 -1.31 -0.16
CA HIS A 79 4.57 -1.53 -1.11
C HIS A 79 5.38 -0.24 -1.25
N ASN A 80 6.27 -0.02 -0.28
CA ASN A 80 7.16 1.13 -0.30
C ASN A 80 8.18 0.89 -1.41
N ASN A 81 8.02 1.55 -2.55
CA ASN A 81 8.98 1.51 -3.66
C ASN A 81 10.40 1.93 -3.21
N PHE A 82 10.53 2.60 -2.05
CA PHE A 82 11.79 2.93 -1.40
C PHE A 82 12.61 1.73 -0.90
N ALA A 83 11.99 0.57 -0.60
CA ALA A 83 12.71 -0.62 -0.17
C ALA A 83 13.53 -1.27 -1.32
N LYS A 84 13.23 -0.92 -2.57
CA LYS A 84 13.89 -1.47 -3.76
C LYS A 84 15.23 -0.79 -4.09
N LEU A 85 15.56 0.33 -3.43
CA LEU A 85 16.76 1.12 -3.72
C LEU A 85 18.04 0.56 -3.08
N LYS A 86 17.93 -0.34 -2.09
CA LYS A 86 19.12 -0.99 -1.49
C LYS A 86 19.79 -1.98 -2.44
N GLU A 87 19.00 -2.69 -3.25
CA GLU A 87 19.50 -3.70 -4.18
C GLU A 87 20.28 -3.11 -5.35
N LEU A 88 19.91 -1.91 -5.84
CA LEU A 88 20.62 -1.28 -6.96
C LEU A 88 22.04 -0.82 -6.59
N SER A 89 22.30 -0.47 -5.32
CA SER A 89 23.62 -0.03 -4.88
C SER A 89 24.66 -1.15 -4.91
N VAL A 90 24.27 -2.40 -4.60
CA VAL A 90 25.21 -3.54 -4.49
C VAL A 90 25.76 -3.95 -5.86
N PHE A 91 24.92 -3.92 -6.91
CA PHE A 91 25.34 -4.24 -8.28
C PHE A 91 26.33 -3.21 -8.85
N ILE A 92 26.24 -1.94 -8.45
CA ILE A 92 27.15 -0.89 -8.93
C ILE A 92 28.58 -1.16 -8.42
N TRP A 93 28.73 -1.51 -7.14
CA TRP A 93 30.05 -1.81 -6.57
C TRP A 93 30.69 -3.06 -7.18
N ILE A 94 29.92 -4.13 -7.42
CA ILE A 94 30.44 -5.38 -8.00
C ILE A 94 30.95 -5.14 -9.43
N ASN A 95 30.19 -4.42 -10.25
CA ASN A 95 30.57 -4.11 -11.62
C ASN A 95 31.75 -3.12 -11.68
N SER A 96 31.82 -2.16 -10.76
CA SER A 96 33.00 -1.29 -10.62
C SER A 96 34.24 -2.10 -10.22
N CYS A 97 34.16 -3.02 -9.25
CA CYS A 97 35.29 -3.85 -8.84
C CYS A 97 35.79 -4.78 -9.96
N LEU A 98 34.90 -5.41 -10.72
CA LEU A 98 35.26 -6.24 -11.87
C LEU A 98 35.88 -5.41 -13.01
N GLY A 99 35.38 -4.19 -13.22
CA GLY A 99 35.96 -3.23 -14.18
C GLY A 99 37.37 -2.80 -13.80
N PHE A 100 37.62 -2.48 -12.53
CA PHE A 100 38.94 -2.09 -12.03
C PHE A 100 39.96 -3.23 -12.11
N LEU A 101 39.58 -4.47 -11.77
CA LEU A 101 40.45 -5.65 -11.92
C LEU A 101 40.82 -5.92 -13.39
N CYS A 102 39.91 -5.66 -14.32
CA CYS A 102 40.16 -5.80 -15.75
C CYS A 102 41.18 -4.76 -16.26
N LEU A 103 41.05 -3.50 -15.81
CA LEU A 103 42.01 -2.44 -16.15
C LEU A 103 43.41 -2.73 -15.58
N CYS A 104 43.51 -3.24 -14.35
CA CYS A 104 44.78 -3.68 -13.78
C CYS A 104 45.41 -4.86 -14.55
N GLY A 105 44.60 -5.81 -15.01
CA GLY A 105 45.09 -6.93 -15.82
C GLY A 105 45.67 -6.48 -17.17
N LEU A 106 45.00 -5.55 -17.85
CA LEU A 106 45.45 -5.01 -19.14
C LEU A 106 46.73 -4.18 -19.02
N THR A 107 46.89 -3.41 -17.94
CA THR A 107 48.14 -2.65 -17.70
C THR A 107 49.32 -3.56 -17.37
N VAL A 108 49.09 -4.67 -16.66
CA VAL A 108 50.14 -5.67 -16.41
C VAL A 108 50.55 -6.40 -17.69
N LEU A 109 49.60 -6.76 -18.55
CA LEU A 109 49.88 -7.35 -19.86
C LEU A 109 50.61 -6.37 -20.80
N SER A 110 50.23 -5.09 -20.81
CA SER A 110 50.94 -4.09 -21.62
C SER A 110 52.37 -3.86 -21.12
N VAL A 111 52.59 -3.77 -19.81
CA VAL A 111 53.94 -3.58 -19.24
C VAL A 111 54.82 -4.82 -19.44
N THR A 112 54.26 -6.02 -19.35
CA THR A 112 55.01 -7.26 -19.60
C THR A 112 55.35 -7.43 -21.08
N THR A 113 54.42 -7.14 -21.99
CA THR A 113 54.70 -7.16 -23.44
C THR A 113 55.72 -6.10 -23.85
N LEU A 114 55.67 -4.90 -23.26
CA LEU A 114 56.69 -3.86 -23.45
C LEU A 114 58.07 -4.32 -22.93
N LYS A 115 58.13 -4.93 -21.74
CA LYS A 115 59.38 -5.50 -21.20
C LYS A 115 59.91 -6.67 -22.04
N LEU A 116 59.03 -7.49 -22.60
CA LEU A 116 59.39 -8.56 -23.55
C LEU A 116 59.89 -8.00 -24.88
N TRP A 117 59.37 -6.84 -25.31
CA TRP A 117 59.84 -6.13 -26.51
C TRP A 117 61.22 -5.49 -26.29
N GLN A 118 61.47 -4.96 -25.09
CA GLN A 118 62.75 -4.32 -24.72
C GLN A 118 63.90 -5.33 -24.51
N LYS A 119 63.60 -6.62 -24.33
CA LYS A 119 64.58 -7.72 -24.25
C LYS A 119 64.85 -8.43 -25.58
N ARG A 120 64.29 -7.97 -26.72
CA ARG A 120 64.68 -8.53 -28.03
C ARG A 120 66.10 -8.08 -28.37
N PRO A 121 67.08 -9.00 -28.54
CA PRO A 121 68.39 -8.64 -29.05
C PRO A 121 68.24 -8.09 -30.48
N LEU A 122 68.98 -7.04 -30.80
CA LEU A 122 69.09 -6.45 -32.14
C LEU A 122 69.66 -7.50 -33.13
N THR A 123 68.83 -8.39 -33.67
CA THR A 123 69.18 -9.15 -34.88
C THR A 123 69.05 -8.22 -36.08
N ARG A 124 70.17 -7.56 -36.37
CA ARG A 124 70.64 -7.06 -37.67
C ARG A 124 69.61 -7.22 -38.81
N MET A 125 68.85 -6.15 -39.08
CA MET A 125 68.11 -6.00 -40.34
C MET A 125 69.11 -5.98 -41.50
N ARG A 126 69.16 -7.05 -42.30
CA ARG A 126 69.83 -7.03 -43.60
C ARG A 126 68.84 -6.43 -44.59
N ILE A 127 69.07 -5.17 -44.97
CA ILE A 127 68.41 -4.52 -46.10
C ILE A 127 68.78 -5.33 -47.34
N VAL A 128 67.81 -5.98 -47.97
CA VAL A 128 67.95 -6.48 -49.34
C VAL A 128 67.50 -5.34 -50.25
N GLN A 129 68.48 -4.62 -50.80
CA GLN A 129 68.27 -3.80 -51.99
C GLN A 129 68.27 -4.75 -53.20
N SER A 130 67.21 -4.68 -54.01
CA SER A 130 67.19 -5.12 -55.41
C SER A 130 66.56 -4.01 -56.23
#